data_AF-A0A3N5RX10-F1
#
_entry.id   AF-A0A3N5RX10-F1
#
_cell.length_a   1.000
_cell.length_b   1.000
_cell.length_c   1.000
_cell.angle_alpha   90.00
_cell.angle_beta   90.00
_cell.angle_gamma   90.00
#
_symmetry.space_group_name_H-M   'P 1'
#
loop_
_entity.id
_entity.type
_entity.pdbx_description
1 polymer ?
#
loop_
_entity_poly.entity_id
_entity_poly.type
_entity_poly.pdbx_seq_one_letter_code
_entity_poly.pdbx_strand_id
1 'polypeptide(L)'
;MSETTHVCFDRILPRDLYRPIVLTGKRILRAVMPKKSLWPNSSLLKISFLEGSEEDREFVESVAMEWLKYANLKFEFGDHPDAHIRIGFQPNDGAWSAVGTDCLNQGYFPKNERTMNFGWLDKAVVLHEFGHAIGFGHEHQNPKGGIKWNEPVVINALQGPPNFWSEDVTRHNVIQKYGFNQYIGTGFDPDSIMLYYFPVDWTLNGIATHENEELSKLDKAFIASSQVYPKTGKTQDDLIVPLTVNAKSDITASIGQPGEEDLFCFEAKNRSFYSVSTRGKTDLIMRLYGPNDRTRLVDEDDDSGQAFNARITRKLYPGEYLVQVRHVNPKSGTGEYGIRVKSYG
;
A
#
# COMPACT_ATOMS: atom_id res chain seq x y z
N MET A 1 6.58 -38.18 -5.18
CA MET A 1 6.20 -37.25 -6.26
C MET A 1 6.44 -35.87 -5.66
N SER A 2 7.35 -35.05 -6.20
CA SER A 2 7.53 -33.70 -5.65
C SER A 2 6.26 -32.92 -5.98
N GLU A 3 5.51 -32.52 -4.95
CA GLU A 3 4.45 -31.55 -5.12
C GLU A 3 5.09 -30.29 -5.72
N THR A 4 4.54 -29.83 -6.84
CA THR A 4 4.99 -28.62 -7.49
C THR A 4 4.54 -27.44 -6.62
N THR A 5 5.46 -26.87 -5.84
CA THR A 5 5.17 -25.70 -5.00
C THR A 5 4.82 -24.51 -5.88
N HIS A 6 3.61 -23.99 -5.73
CA HIS A 6 3.21 -22.73 -6.33
C HIS A 6 3.72 -21.59 -5.44
N VAL A 7 4.44 -20.64 -6.03
CA VAL A 7 4.94 -19.46 -5.31
C VAL A 7 4.29 -18.22 -5.91
N CYS A 8 3.59 -17.45 -5.08
CA CYS A 8 2.97 -16.19 -5.48
C CYS A 8 4.03 -15.13 -5.83
N PHE A 9 3.62 -13.96 -6.35
CA PHE A 9 4.53 -12.82 -6.49
C PHE A 9 3.82 -11.48 -6.39
N ASP A 10 4.58 -10.41 -6.17
CA ASP A 10 4.02 -9.07 -6.21
C ASP A 10 4.16 -8.45 -7.60
N ARG A 11 3.15 -7.66 -8.02
CA ARG A 11 3.31 -6.72 -9.15
C ARG A 11 3.69 -5.34 -8.61
N ILE A 12 4.99 -5.05 -8.65
CA ILE A 12 5.59 -3.84 -8.08
C ILE A 12 5.94 -2.83 -9.18
N LEU A 13 5.74 -1.55 -8.89
CA LEU A 13 5.98 -0.47 -9.86
C LEU A 13 7.45 -0.43 -10.31
N PRO A 14 7.74 -0.05 -11.57
CA PRO A 14 9.11 -0.02 -12.09
C PRO A 14 10.10 0.83 -11.27
N ARG A 15 9.62 1.92 -10.64
CA ARG A 15 10.42 2.77 -9.75
C ARG A 15 10.90 2.04 -8.50
N ASP A 16 10.20 0.98 -8.12
CA ASP A 16 10.43 0.18 -6.91
C ASP A 16 11.19 -1.12 -7.22
N LEU A 17 11.48 -1.42 -8.50
CA LEU A 17 12.37 -2.51 -8.94
C LEU A 17 13.84 -2.26 -8.57
N TYR A 18 14.24 -0.99 -8.47
CA TYR A 18 15.61 -0.59 -8.11
C TYR A 18 15.63 -0.05 -6.68
N ARG A 19 15.65 -0.96 -5.69
CA ARG A 19 15.79 -0.59 -4.27
C ARG A 19 17.27 -0.48 -3.91
N PRO A 20 17.87 0.72 -3.77
CA PRO A 20 19.25 0.83 -3.33
C PRO A 20 19.40 0.36 -1.88
N ILE A 21 20.32 -0.59 -1.66
CA ILE A 21 20.75 -1.04 -0.34
C ILE A 21 21.56 0.09 0.31
N VAL A 22 21.00 0.81 1.28
CA VAL A 22 21.74 1.80 2.07
C VAL A 22 22.26 1.14 3.35
N LEU A 23 23.56 0.85 3.38
CA LEU A 23 24.29 0.32 4.54
C LEU A 23 24.83 1.47 5.41
N THR A 24 24.03 2.08 6.28
CA THR A 24 24.58 2.91 7.38
C THR A 24 23.69 2.96 8.63
N GLY A 25 24.30 2.65 9.79
CA GLY A 25 24.05 3.33 11.07
C GLY A 25 22.89 2.86 11.96
N LYS A 26 23.25 2.09 13.02
CA LYS A 26 22.49 1.77 14.25
C LYS A 26 21.13 2.48 14.44
N ARG A 27 20.04 1.73 14.26
CA ARG A 27 18.83 1.81 15.09
C ARG A 27 18.06 0.48 15.00
N ILE A 28 17.55 0.02 16.15
CA ILE A 28 16.74 -1.20 16.30
C ILE A 28 15.52 -1.09 15.39
N LEU A 29 15.13 -2.11 14.59
CA LEU A 29 13.78 -2.29 13.99
C LEU A 29 13.64 -3.56 13.11
N ARG A 30 12.44 -3.83 12.57
CA ARG A 30 11.61 -5.04 12.64
C ARG A 30 10.69 -5.15 11.35
N ALA A 31 10.43 -6.30 10.66
CA ALA A 31 9.51 -6.74 9.52
C ALA A 31 9.02 -5.74 8.44
N VAL A 32 8.31 -6.17 7.40
CA VAL A 32 8.26 -5.44 6.12
C VAL A 32 6.88 -4.93 5.66
N MET A 33 6.72 -3.60 5.53
CA MET A 33 5.73 -2.91 4.68
C MET A 33 6.36 -1.71 3.96
N PRO A 34 6.20 -1.50 2.64
CA PRO A 34 6.63 -0.27 1.99
C PRO A 34 5.86 0.93 2.55
N LYS A 35 6.55 1.85 3.23
CA LYS A 35 5.92 3.00 3.92
C LYS A 35 5.02 3.88 3.02
N LYS A 36 5.21 3.83 1.70
CA LYS A 36 4.50 4.65 0.70
C LYS A 36 3.26 4.01 0.09
N SER A 37 2.97 2.75 0.45
CA SER A 37 1.90 1.98 -0.19
C SER A 37 0.74 1.70 0.78
N LEU A 38 0.76 2.23 2.01
CA LEU A 38 -0.34 2.09 2.95
C LEU A 38 -1.58 2.87 2.51
N TRP A 39 -2.76 2.29 2.72
CA TRP A 39 -4.02 3.02 2.61
C TRP A 39 -4.15 4.01 3.78
N PRO A 40 -4.86 5.14 3.60
CA PRO A 40 -5.31 5.93 4.75
C PRO A 40 -6.13 5.06 5.70
N ASN A 41 -5.97 5.26 7.02
CA ASN A 41 -6.77 4.49 7.99
C ASN A 41 -8.28 4.69 7.78
N SER A 42 -9.08 3.68 8.11
CA SER A 42 -10.54 3.63 7.88
C SER A 42 -11.00 3.76 6.42
N SER A 43 -10.09 3.62 5.45
CA SER A 43 -10.45 3.67 4.02
C SER A 43 -11.47 2.60 3.64
N LEU A 44 -12.38 2.97 2.73
CA LEU A 44 -13.26 2.07 2.01
C LEU A 44 -12.58 1.65 0.70
N LEU A 45 -12.20 0.38 0.60
CA LEU A 45 -11.63 -0.19 -0.60
C LEU A 45 -12.75 -0.84 -1.41
N LYS A 46 -13.09 -0.24 -2.55
CA LYS A 46 -13.97 -0.84 -3.56
C LYS A 46 -13.24 -1.94 -4.31
N ILE A 47 -13.87 -3.10 -4.39
CA ILE A 47 -13.29 -4.33 -4.95
C ILE A 47 -14.26 -4.89 -5.99
N SER A 48 -13.78 -5.07 -7.21
CA SER A 48 -14.54 -5.69 -8.29
C SER A 48 -13.88 -6.96 -8.76
N PHE A 49 -14.70 -7.97 -9.06
CA PHE A 49 -14.26 -9.17 -9.78
C PHE A 49 -14.42 -8.94 -11.28
N LEU A 50 -13.33 -9.06 -12.04
CA LEU A 50 -13.37 -8.96 -13.51
C LEU A 50 -13.82 -10.27 -14.17
N GLU A 51 -13.69 -11.39 -13.44
CA GLU A 51 -13.99 -12.76 -13.89
C GLU A 51 -14.25 -13.67 -12.68
N GLY A 52 -14.18 -14.99 -12.83
CA GLY A 52 -14.43 -15.97 -11.76
C GLY A 52 -15.89 -16.42 -11.65
N SER A 53 -16.09 -17.64 -11.13
CA SER A 53 -17.42 -18.16 -10.81
C SER A 53 -18.00 -17.47 -9.57
N GLU A 54 -19.31 -17.61 -9.35
CA GLU A 54 -19.96 -17.09 -8.13
C GLU A 54 -19.33 -17.71 -6.87
N GLU A 55 -19.08 -19.02 -6.89
CA GLU A 55 -18.43 -19.76 -5.82
C GLU A 55 -17.01 -19.23 -5.51
N ASP A 56 -16.19 -19.01 -6.54
CA ASP A 56 -14.83 -18.47 -6.37
C ASP A 56 -14.86 -17.06 -5.74
N ARG A 57 -15.80 -16.22 -6.18
CA ARG A 57 -15.96 -14.85 -5.70
C ARG A 57 -16.41 -14.82 -4.23
N GLU A 58 -17.40 -15.62 -3.88
CA GLU A 58 -17.88 -15.75 -2.50
C GLU A 58 -16.78 -16.29 -1.58
N PHE A 59 -16.00 -17.26 -2.05
CA PHE A 59 -14.87 -17.79 -1.30
C PHE A 59 -13.83 -16.69 -1.01
N VAL A 60 -13.38 -15.96 -2.05
CA VAL A 60 -12.42 -14.87 -1.91
C VAL A 60 -12.93 -13.79 -0.96
N GLU A 61 -14.19 -13.34 -1.13
CA GLU A 61 -14.81 -12.35 -0.26
C GLU A 61 -14.80 -12.81 1.21
N SER A 62 -15.25 -14.04 1.47
CA SER A 62 -15.33 -14.57 2.84
C SER A 62 -13.98 -14.63 3.55
N VAL A 63 -12.91 -15.00 2.84
CA VAL A 63 -11.56 -15.13 3.40
C VAL A 63 -10.91 -13.75 3.56
N ALA A 64 -11.05 -12.86 2.57
CA ALA A 64 -10.51 -11.51 2.62
C ALA A 64 -10.99 -10.71 3.84
N MET A 65 -12.25 -10.91 4.24
CA MET A 65 -12.85 -10.27 5.41
C MET A 65 -12.16 -10.63 6.74
N GLU A 66 -11.32 -11.67 6.78
CA GLU A 66 -10.56 -12.03 7.98
C GLU A 66 -9.60 -10.91 8.42
N TRP A 67 -8.97 -10.20 7.46
CA TRP A 67 -8.11 -9.06 7.77
C TRP A 67 -8.86 -7.94 8.50
N LEU A 68 -10.14 -7.70 8.17
CA LEU A 68 -10.95 -6.64 8.77
C LEU A 68 -11.34 -6.93 10.24
N LYS A 69 -11.11 -8.15 10.74
CA LYS A 69 -11.19 -8.44 12.18
C LYS A 69 -10.14 -7.66 12.97
N TYR A 70 -9.02 -7.31 12.35
CA TYR A 70 -7.88 -6.66 13.00
C TYR A 70 -7.60 -5.27 12.42
N ALA A 71 -7.64 -5.12 11.10
CA ALA A 71 -7.42 -3.86 10.39
C ALA A 71 -8.62 -2.92 10.52
N ASN A 72 -8.38 -1.64 10.72
CA ASN A 72 -9.37 -0.59 10.53
C ASN A 72 -9.43 -0.15 9.06
N LEU A 73 -9.92 -1.05 8.22
CA LEU A 73 -10.27 -0.82 6.82
C LEU A 73 -11.69 -1.31 6.58
N LYS A 74 -12.27 -0.97 5.44
CA LYS A 74 -13.56 -1.49 4.98
C LYS A 74 -13.38 -2.01 3.56
N PHE A 75 -13.93 -3.18 3.27
CA PHE A 75 -14.01 -3.71 1.90
C PHE A 75 -15.46 -3.62 1.44
N GLU A 76 -15.63 -3.15 0.21
CA GLU A 76 -16.91 -3.13 -0.49
C GLU A 76 -16.73 -3.93 -1.78
N PHE A 77 -17.26 -5.15 -1.79
CA PHE A 77 -17.28 -6.00 -2.97
C PHE A 77 -18.51 -5.68 -3.80
N GLY A 78 -18.35 -5.56 -5.11
CA GLY A 78 -19.45 -5.25 -6.01
C GLY A 78 -18.99 -4.94 -7.43
N ASP A 79 -19.93 -4.48 -8.25
CA ASP A 79 -19.63 -3.99 -9.60
C ASP A 79 -19.33 -2.49 -9.56
N HIS A 80 -18.09 -2.16 -9.20
CA HIS A 80 -17.62 -0.78 -9.14
C HIS A 80 -16.83 -0.43 -10.40
N PRO A 81 -17.30 0.53 -11.24
CA PRO A 81 -16.54 1.00 -12.40
C PRO A 81 -15.25 1.75 -12.02
N ASP A 82 -15.15 2.19 -10.76
CA ASP A 82 -14.00 2.86 -10.18
C ASP A 82 -13.32 2.04 -9.07
N ALA A 83 -13.39 0.69 -9.14
CA ALA A 83 -12.77 -0.20 -8.17
C ALA A 83 -11.26 0.03 -8.00
N HIS A 84 -10.82 0.07 -6.74
CA HIS A 84 -9.41 0.14 -6.38
C HIS A 84 -8.72 -1.20 -6.65
N ILE A 85 -9.32 -2.28 -6.14
CA ILE A 85 -8.81 -3.64 -6.29
C ILE A 85 -9.68 -4.35 -7.34
N ARG A 86 -9.04 -4.90 -8.38
CA ARG A 86 -9.70 -5.56 -9.51
C ARG A 86 -9.15 -6.98 -9.63
N ILE A 87 -9.97 -7.95 -9.26
CA ILE A 87 -9.57 -9.34 -9.05
C ILE A 87 -9.85 -10.16 -10.32
N GLY A 88 -8.85 -10.91 -10.75
CA GLY A 88 -9.01 -11.97 -11.75
C GLY A 88 -8.63 -13.35 -11.26
N PHE A 89 -8.85 -14.33 -12.14
CA PHE A 89 -8.71 -15.76 -11.87
C PHE A 89 -8.00 -16.49 -13.02
N GLN A 90 -6.99 -15.86 -13.63
CA GLN A 90 -6.26 -16.44 -14.77
C GLN A 90 -5.26 -17.50 -14.29
N PRO A 91 -5.45 -18.80 -14.62
CA PRO A 91 -4.59 -19.87 -14.11
C PRO A 91 -3.13 -19.76 -14.56
N ASN A 92 -2.92 -19.23 -15.76
CA ASN A 92 -1.58 -19.12 -16.38
C ASN A 92 -0.82 -17.84 -15.98
N ASP A 93 -1.39 -17.00 -15.12
CA ASP A 93 -0.78 -15.74 -14.68
C ASP A 93 -0.41 -15.76 -13.18
N GLY A 94 -0.43 -16.95 -12.55
CA GLY A 94 -0.03 -17.16 -11.15
C GLY A 94 -0.92 -16.42 -10.14
N ALA A 95 -0.56 -16.47 -8.86
CA ALA A 95 -1.19 -15.66 -7.82
C ALA A 95 -0.32 -14.41 -7.55
N TRP A 96 -0.95 -13.23 -7.58
CA TRP A 96 -0.26 -11.97 -7.34
C TRP A 96 -1.20 -10.83 -6.97
N SER A 97 -0.63 -9.80 -6.36
CA SER A 97 -1.34 -8.58 -5.99
C SER A 97 -0.44 -7.35 -6.13
N ALA A 98 -1.07 -6.21 -6.40
CA ALA A 98 -0.45 -4.91 -6.24
C ALA A 98 -0.27 -4.63 -4.74
N VAL A 99 0.86 -4.03 -4.35
CA VAL A 99 1.09 -3.73 -2.93
C VAL A 99 0.37 -2.43 -2.55
N GLY A 100 -0.69 -2.55 -1.76
CA GLY A 100 -1.42 -1.42 -1.19
C GLY A 100 -1.88 -0.41 -2.24
N THR A 101 -1.61 0.88 -2.01
CA THR A 101 -2.01 1.98 -2.91
C THR A 101 -1.27 2.00 -4.25
N ASP A 102 -0.30 1.13 -4.49
CA ASP A 102 0.36 1.05 -5.80
C ASP A 102 -0.62 0.64 -6.90
N CYS A 103 -1.73 -0.04 -6.54
CA CYS A 103 -2.83 -0.38 -7.45
C CYS A 103 -3.50 0.86 -8.11
N LEU A 104 -3.29 2.05 -7.54
CA LEU A 104 -3.84 3.32 -8.04
C LEU A 104 -3.00 3.94 -9.17
N ASN A 105 -1.80 3.42 -9.44
CA ASN A 105 -0.95 3.92 -10.52
C ASN A 105 -1.50 3.47 -11.89
N GLN A 106 -2.28 4.32 -12.54
CA GLN A 106 -2.93 4.01 -13.82
C GLN A 106 -1.94 3.76 -14.98
N GLY A 107 -0.70 4.24 -14.89
CA GLY A 107 0.32 3.97 -15.90
C GLY A 107 0.83 2.52 -15.87
N TYR A 108 0.66 1.83 -14.74
CA TYR A 108 1.08 0.43 -14.55
C TYR A 108 -0.09 -0.52 -14.30
N PHE A 109 -1.16 -0.04 -13.65
CA PHE A 109 -2.43 -0.74 -13.46
C PHE A 109 -3.58 0.06 -14.11
N PRO A 110 -3.78 -0.06 -15.43
CA PRO A 110 -4.91 0.56 -16.10
C PRO A 110 -6.25 0.19 -15.46
N LYS A 111 -7.24 1.08 -15.54
CA LYS A 111 -8.54 0.92 -14.86
C LYS A 111 -9.33 -0.34 -15.24
N ASN A 112 -9.05 -0.89 -16.43
CA ASN A 112 -9.74 -2.08 -16.95
C ASN A 112 -8.90 -3.35 -16.79
N GLU A 113 -7.74 -3.27 -16.13
CA GLU A 113 -6.84 -4.39 -15.92
C GLU A 113 -6.82 -4.83 -14.45
N ARG A 114 -6.46 -6.09 -14.22
CA ARG A 114 -6.35 -6.69 -12.90
C ARG A 114 -5.32 -5.93 -12.05
N THR A 115 -5.60 -5.80 -10.75
CA THR A 115 -4.61 -5.41 -9.73
C THR A 115 -4.30 -6.58 -8.80
N MET A 116 -5.02 -7.67 -8.94
CA MET A 116 -4.83 -8.91 -8.22
C MET A 116 -5.28 -10.06 -9.13
N ASN A 117 -4.58 -11.18 -9.06
CA ASN A 117 -4.95 -12.41 -9.75
C ASN A 117 -4.79 -13.62 -8.85
N PHE A 118 -5.73 -14.55 -8.97
CA PHE A 118 -5.62 -15.88 -8.38
C PHE A 118 -5.44 -16.92 -9.48
N GLY A 119 -4.23 -17.45 -9.62
CA GLY A 119 -3.96 -18.56 -10.55
C GLY A 119 -4.51 -19.90 -10.04
N TRP A 120 -4.68 -20.00 -8.73
CA TRP A 120 -5.34 -21.08 -8.01
C TRP A 120 -5.97 -20.49 -6.74
N LEU A 121 -6.89 -21.23 -6.12
CA LEU A 121 -7.62 -20.76 -4.95
C LEU A 121 -7.45 -21.72 -3.78
N ASP A 122 -6.89 -21.17 -2.70
CA ASP A 122 -6.90 -21.72 -1.36
C ASP A 122 -6.93 -20.56 -0.35
N LYS A 123 -7.23 -20.88 0.91
CA LYS A 123 -7.37 -19.87 1.97
C LYS A 123 -6.05 -19.10 2.19
N ALA A 124 -4.92 -19.79 2.17
CA ALA A 124 -3.62 -19.20 2.47
C ALA A 124 -3.27 -18.13 1.43
N VAL A 125 -3.46 -18.45 0.15
CA VAL A 125 -3.20 -17.54 -0.95
C VAL A 125 -4.14 -16.34 -0.94
N VAL A 126 -5.44 -16.52 -0.66
CA VAL A 126 -6.34 -15.36 -0.54
C VAL A 126 -5.91 -14.43 0.60
N LEU A 127 -5.55 -14.97 1.77
CA LEU A 127 -5.04 -14.16 2.87
C LEU A 127 -3.73 -13.45 2.50
N HIS A 128 -2.83 -14.13 1.80
CA HIS A 128 -1.55 -13.60 1.34
C HIS A 128 -1.73 -12.43 0.36
N GLU A 129 -2.50 -12.64 -0.70
CA GLU A 129 -2.72 -11.61 -1.73
C GLU A 129 -3.47 -10.39 -1.18
N PHE A 130 -4.41 -10.60 -0.28
CA PHE A 130 -5.05 -9.48 0.43
C PHE A 130 -4.11 -8.81 1.44
N GLY A 131 -3.13 -9.53 2.00
CA GLY A 131 -2.03 -8.95 2.77
C GLY A 131 -1.23 -7.95 1.94
N HIS A 132 -0.85 -8.32 0.71
CA HIS A 132 -0.24 -7.39 -0.24
C HIS A 132 -1.16 -6.23 -0.58
N ALA A 133 -2.43 -6.50 -0.87
CA ALA A 133 -3.40 -5.47 -1.24
C ALA A 133 -3.62 -4.43 -0.12
N ILE A 134 -3.31 -4.76 1.14
CA ILE A 134 -3.34 -3.82 2.27
C ILE A 134 -1.95 -3.36 2.71
N GLY A 135 -0.90 -3.68 1.96
CA GLY A 135 0.43 -3.08 2.02
C GLY A 135 1.53 -3.95 2.62
N PHE A 136 1.28 -5.23 2.92
CA PHE A 136 2.32 -6.13 3.43
C PHE A 136 3.30 -6.47 2.31
N GLY A 137 4.59 -6.57 2.66
CA GLY A 137 5.58 -7.24 1.82
C GLY A 137 5.86 -8.65 2.32
N HIS A 138 6.70 -9.38 1.59
CA HIS A 138 7.10 -10.73 1.99
C HIS A 138 7.97 -10.79 3.25
N GLU A 139 7.70 -11.79 4.08
CA GLU A 139 8.41 -11.98 5.35
C GLU A 139 9.83 -12.56 5.15
N HIS A 140 10.08 -13.36 4.12
CA HIS A 140 11.45 -13.83 3.82
C HIS A 140 12.40 -12.73 3.37
N GLN A 141 11.86 -11.59 2.92
CA GLN A 141 12.63 -10.40 2.58
C GLN A 141 12.90 -9.51 3.80
N ASN A 142 12.43 -9.91 4.99
CA ASN A 142 12.77 -9.27 6.26
C ASN A 142 14.29 -9.37 6.48
N PRO A 143 15.01 -8.24 6.65
CA PRO A 143 16.45 -8.28 6.81
C PRO A 143 16.92 -9.06 8.04
N LYS A 144 16.02 -9.35 8.99
CA LYS A 144 16.29 -10.14 10.19
C LYS A 144 16.01 -11.64 10.05
N GLY A 145 15.37 -12.09 8.96
CA GLY A 145 15.03 -13.51 8.79
C GLY A 145 16.22 -14.45 8.66
N GLY A 146 17.42 -13.90 8.40
CA GLY A 146 18.66 -14.68 8.47
C GLY A 146 18.82 -15.74 7.38
N ILE A 147 17.84 -15.92 6.49
CA ILE A 147 17.92 -16.83 5.34
C ILE A 147 19.13 -16.43 4.48
N LYS A 148 19.98 -17.43 4.18
CA LYS A 148 21.11 -17.32 3.26
C LYS A 148 20.78 -18.15 2.03
N TRP A 149 20.29 -17.48 0.99
CA TRP A 149 19.85 -18.14 -0.24
C TRP A 149 21.00 -18.86 -0.96
N ASN A 150 20.73 -20.07 -1.44
CA ASN A 150 21.50 -20.69 -2.50
C ASN A 150 20.96 -20.16 -3.83
N GLU A 151 21.33 -18.91 -4.17
CA GLU A 151 20.71 -18.17 -5.28
C GLU A 151 20.65 -18.94 -6.61
N PRO A 152 21.70 -19.68 -7.06
CA PRO A 152 21.61 -20.46 -8.28
C PRO A 152 20.51 -21.54 -8.25
N VAL A 153 20.31 -22.19 -7.10
CA VAL A 153 19.24 -23.19 -6.93
C VAL A 153 17.88 -22.53 -6.95
N VAL A 154 17.71 -21.42 -6.24
CA VAL A 154 16.45 -20.66 -6.19
C VAL A 154 16.06 -20.15 -7.58
N ILE A 155 16.99 -19.52 -8.29
CA ILE A 155 16.77 -18.98 -9.63
C ILE A 155 16.43 -20.10 -10.62
N ASN A 156 17.19 -21.20 -10.62
CA ASN A 156 16.92 -22.31 -11.52
C ASN A 156 15.56 -22.98 -11.24
N ALA A 157 15.16 -23.09 -9.97
CA ALA A 157 13.88 -23.67 -9.61
C ALA A 157 12.70 -22.80 -10.06
N LEU A 158 12.77 -21.48 -9.83
CA LEU A 158 11.68 -20.54 -10.16
C LEU A 158 11.62 -20.16 -11.64
N GLN A 159 12.68 -20.42 -12.42
CA GLN A 159 12.65 -20.39 -13.89
C GLN A 159 11.85 -21.56 -14.49
N GLY A 160 11.68 -22.65 -13.74
CA GLY A 160 10.88 -23.80 -14.15
C GLY A 160 9.37 -23.62 -13.90
N PRO A 161 8.56 -24.60 -14.32
CA PRO A 161 7.15 -24.65 -13.93
C PRO A 161 6.99 -24.71 -12.40
N PRO A 162 5.94 -24.12 -11.83
CA PRO A 162 4.82 -23.47 -12.53
C PRO A 162 5.06 -21.97 -12.79
N ASN A 163 6.18 -21.42 -12.30
CA ASN A 163 6.40 -19.98 -12.19
C ASN A 163 6.94 -19.34 -13.48
N PHE A 164 7.92 -19.98 -14.12
CA PHE A 164 8.59 -19.46 -15.33
C PHE A 164 9.15 -18.03 -15.16
N TRP A 165 9.62 -17.69 -13.97
CA TRP A 165 10.12 -16.35 -13.68
C TRP A 165 11.49 -16.10 -14.30
N SER A 166 11.71 -14.86 -14.74
CA SER A 166 13.07 -14.42 -15.04
C SER A 166 13.92 -14.36 -13.77
N GLU A 167 15.24 -14.32 -13.95
CA GLU A 167 16.18 -14.14 -12.85
C GLU A 167 15.88 -12.83 -12.08
N ASP A 168 15.57 -11.75 -12.78
CA ASP A 168 15.26 -10.45 -12.16
C ASP A 168 14.01 -10.51 -11.28
N VAL A 169 12.95 -11.19 -11.74
CA VAL A 169 11.72 -11.39 -10.96
C VAL A 169 12.02 -12.22 -9.71
N THR A 170 12.78 -13.31 -9.86
CA THR A 170 13.19 -14.16 -8.73
C THR A 170 14.04 -13.40 -7.72
N ARG A 171 15.01 -12.61 -8.20
CA ARG A 171 15.87 -11.80 -7.35
C ARG A 171 15.06 -10.79 -6.57
N HIS A 172 14.12 -10.12 -7.22
CA HIS A 172 13.30 -9.11 -6.57
C HIS A 172 12.35 -9.70 -5.53
N ASN A 173 11.64 -10.78 -5.86
CA ASN A 173 10.58 -11.31 -5.01
C ASN A 173 11.10 -12.23 -3.90
N VAL A 174 12.25 -12.89 -4.09
CA VAL A 174 12.77 -13.89 -3.14
C VAL A 174 14.08 -13.48 -2.50
N ILE A 175 15.06 -13.07 -3.31
CA ILE A 175 16.45 -12.94 -2.84
C ILE A 175 16.71 -11.61 -2.14
N GLN A 176 16.26 -10.51 -2.74
CA GLN A 176 16.52 -9.17 -2.26
C GLN A 176 15.78 -8.92 -0.94
N LYS A 177 16.46 -8.28 0.01
CA LYS A 177 15.89 -7.89 1.30
C LYS A 177 15.53 -6.41 1.28
N TYR A 178 14.52 -6.02 2.05
CA TYR A 178 14.19 -4.61 2.22
C TYR A 178 15.28 -3.86 2.99
N GLY A 179 15.58 -2.63 2.58
CA GLY A 179 16.50 -1.76 3.33
C GLY A 179 15.88 -1.28 4.64
N PHE A 180 16.68 -1.13 5.71
CA PHE A 180 16.20 -0.76 7.06
C PHE A 180 15.37 0.52 7.14
N ASN A 181 15.54 1.46 6.20
CA ASN A 181 14.82 2.74 6.16
C ASN A 181 13.59 2.73 5.23
N GLN A 182 13.28 1.60 4.59
CA GLN A 182 12.24 1.48 3.57
C GLN A 182 10.96 0.82 4.10
N TYR A 183 10.93 0.40 5.37
CA TYR A 183 9.84 -0.39 5.91
C TYR A 183 9.32 0.02 7.30
N ILE A 184 8.12 -0.48 7.62
CA ILE A 184 7.54 -0.57 8.98
C ILE A 184 7.25 -2.06 9.27
N GLY A 185 7.60 -2.59 10.46
CA GLY A 185 7.26 -3.99 10.83
C GLY A 185 7.74 -4.50 12.20
N THR A 186 7.83 -5.84 12.35
CA THR A 186 8.00 -6.68 13.57
C THR A 186 9.24 -7.64 13.60
N GLY A 187 9.34 -8.64 14.48
CA GLY A 187 10.44 -9.63 14.39
C GLY A 187 10.42 -10.38 13.04
N PHE A 188 11.40 -11.22 12.73
CA PHE A 188 11.13 -12.26 11.72
C PHE A 188 10.08 -13.21 12.28
N ASP A 189 9.05 -13.51 11.51
CA ASP A 189 7.97 -14.40 11.90
C ASP A 189 7.89 -15.64 10.99
N PRO A 190 8.32 -16.82 11.47
CA PRO A 190 8.23 -18.05 10.70
C PRO A 190 6.79 -18.48 10.43
N ASP A 191 5.82 -17.99 11.20
CA ASP A 191 4.41 -18.36 11.09
C ASP A 191 3.59 -17.32 10.31
N SER A 192 4.23 -16.28 9.75
CA SER A 192 3.52 -15.22 9.00
C SER A 192 2.89 -15.78 7.74
N ILE A 193 1.65 -15.36 7.48
CA ILE A 193 0.98 -15.65 6.21
C ILE A 193 1.75 -15.09 5.01
N MET A 194 2.59 -14.07 5.22
CA MET A 194 3.42 -13.43 4.18
C MET A 194 4.75 -14.16 3.94
N LEU A 195 4.98 -15.31 4.58
CA LEU A 195 6.17 -16.13 4.38
C LEU A 195 5.89 -17.24 3.37
N TYR A 196 6.66 -17.28 2.28
CA TYR A 196 6.62 -18.42 1.37
C TYR A 196 7.29 -19.65 1.97
N TYR A 197 6.81 -20.82 1.55
CA TYR A 197 7.50 -22.08 1.75
C TYR A 197 8.74 -22.16 0.85
N PHE A 198 9.87 -22.49 1.47
CA PHE A 198 11.14 -22.73 0.80
C PHE A 198 11.80 -23.98 1.42
N PRO A 199 12.13 -24.98 0.60
CA PRO A 199 12.77 -26.19 1.10
C PRO A 199 14.21 -25.92 1.53
N VAL A 200 14.74 -26.77 2.41
CA VAL A 200 16.07 -26.63 2.99
C VAL A 200 17.18 -26.51 1.93
N ASP A 201 17.06 -27.23 0.81
CA ASP A 201 18.03 -27.27 -0.28
C ASP A 201 18.17 -25.93 -1.03
N TRP A 202 17.22 -25.01 -0.85
CA TRP A 202 17.29 -23.66 -1.41
C TRP A 202 18.12 -22.71 -0.55
N THR A 203 18.61 -23.16 0.61
CA THR A 203 19.36 -22.34 1.56
C THR A 203 20.74 -22.92 1.86
N LEU A 204 21.71 -22.03 2.09
CA LEU A 204 23.08 -22.38 2.45
C LEU A 204 23.26 -22.62 3.95
N ASN A 205 22.29 -22.21 4.77
CA ASN A 205 22.34 -22.32 6.23
C ASN A 205 21.35 -23.35 6.80
N GLY A 206 20.73 -24.17 5.94
CA GLY A 206 19.86 -25.25 6.36
C GLY A 206 18.54 -24.78 6.99
N ILE A 207 18.08 -23.58 6.67
CA ILE A 207 16.80 -23.05 7.14
C ILE A 207 15.75 -23.39 6.08
N ALA A 208 14.80 -24.25 6.40
CA ALA A 208 13.55 -24.35 5.66
C ALA A 208 12.49 -23.44 6.28
N THR A 209 11.52 -23.02 5.49
CA THR A 209 10.26 -22.46 5.99
C THR A 209 9.14 -23.48 5.81
N HIS A 210 7.95 -23.21 6.34
CA HIS A 210 6.77 -24.06 6.22
C HIS A 210 5.60 -23.27 5.61
N GLU A 211 4.62 -23.98 5.08
CA GLU A 211 3.38 -23.37 4.60
C GLU A 211 2.53 -22.89 5.78
N ASN A 212 2.00 -21.67 5.67
CA ASN A 212 1.15 -21.06 6.68
C ASN A 212 -0.26 -20.88 6.11
N GLU A 213 -1.28 -21.41 6.79
CA GLU A 213 -2.68 -21.37 6.30
C GLU A 213 -3.54 -20.31 6.99
N GLU A 214 -2.99 -19.62 7.99
CA GLU A 214 -3.71 -18.64 8.81
C GLU A 214 -2.85 -17.42 9.10
N LEU A 215 -3.52 -16.31 9.43
CA LEU A 215 -2.87 -15.12 9.96
C LEU A 215 -2.17 -15.44 11.29
N SER A 216 -0.87 -15.17 11.37
CA SER A 216 -0.09 -15.37 12.58
C SER A 216 -0.52 -14.43 13.71
N LYS A 217 -0.06 -14.70 14.95
CA LYS A 217 -0.24 -13.75 16.05
C LYS A 217 0.41 -12.40 15.75
N LEU A 218 1.52 -12.39 15.04
CA LEU A 218 2.26 -11.19 14.71
C LEU A 218 1.62 -10.43 13.55
N ASP A 219 1.10 -11.13 12.52
CA ASP A 219 0.32 -10.53 11.43
C ASP A 219 -0.86 -9.73 12.01
N LYS A 220 -1.65 -10.39 12.87
CA LYS A 220 -2.81 -9.82 13.56
C LYS A 220 -2.45 -8.60 14.43
N ALA A 221 -1.36 -8.70 15.20
CA ALA A 221 -0.93 -7.62 16.07
C ALA A 221 -0.36 -6.44 15.29
N PHE A 222 0.33 -6.72 14.17
CA PHE A 222 1.01 -5.70 13.40
C PHE A 222 0.04 -4.88 12.53
N ILE A 223 -0.90 -5.54 11.84
CA ILE A 223 -1.95 -4.84 11.07
C ILE A 223 -2.81 -3.95 11.98
N ALA A 224 -3.06 -4.37 13.22
CA ALA A 224 -3.82 -3.60 14.21
C ALA A 224 -2.99 -2.54 14.95
N SER A 225 -1.69 -2.45 14.68
CA SER A 225 -0.80 -1.53 15.39
C SER A 225 -1.08 -0.07 15.03
N SER A 226 -0.66 0.87 15.89
CA SER A 226 -0.78 2.30 15.65
C SER A 226 -0.03 2.82 14.42
N GLN A 227 0.80 1.99 13.80
CA GLN A 227 1.59 2.34 12.61
C GLN A 227 0.93 1.89 11.31
N VAL A 228 -0.13 1.07 11.38
CA VAL A 228 -0.77 0.44 10.21
C VAL A 228 -2.26 0.79 10.19
N TYR A 229 -3.16 -0.06 10.69
CA TYR A 229 -4.61 0.22 10.69
C TYR A 229 -5.25 0.05 12.08
N PRO A 230 -4.94 0.91 13.06
CA PRO A 230 -5.49 0.80 14.41
C PRO A 230 -7.00 1.05 14.43
N LYS A 231 -7.75 0.17 15.11
CA LYS A 231 -9.20 0.32 15.37
C LYS A 231 -9.51 1.29 16.52
N THR A 232 -8.57 1.44 17.46
CA THR A 232 -8.71 2.28 18.65
C THR A 232 -7.37 2.98 18.94
N GLY A 233 -7.42 4.13 19.60
CA GLY A 233 -6.25 5.01 19.81
C GLY A 233 -6.17 6.14 18.78
N LYS A 234 -5.19 7.04 18.92
CA LYS A 234 -4.98 8.11 17.93
C LYS A 234 -4.63 7.48 16.58
N THR A 235 -5.48 7.68 15.60
CA THR A 235 -5.37 7.23 14.22
C THR A 235 -4.73 8.31 13.34
N GLN A 236 -4.39 8.00 12.09
CA GLN A 236 -4.08 9.03 11.09
C GLN A 236 -5.26 10.02 10.91
N ASP A 237 -6.49 9.61 11.24
CA ASP A 237 -7.67 10.48 11.25
C ASP A 237 -7.64 11.54 12.36
N ASP A 238 -7.00 11.24 13.51
CA ASP A 238 -6.78 12.24 14.55
C ASP A 238 -5.69 13.27 14.17
N LEU A 239 -4.95 13.00 13.09
CA LEU A 239 -4.04 13.97 12.45
C LEU A 239 -4.73 14.75 11.33
N ILE A 240 -5.95 14.38 10.91
CA ILE A 240 -6.69 15.12 9.90
C ILE A 240 -7.22 16.41 10.52
N VAL A 241 -6.64 17.54 10.11
CA VAL A 241 -7.04 18.85 10.62
C VAL A 241 -8.23 19.39 9.79
N PRO A 242 -9.38 19.71 10.41
CA PRO A 242 -10.52 20.24 9.67
C PRO A 242 -10.26 21.68 9.21
N LEU A 243 -10.46 21.94 7.93
CA LEU A 243 -10.43 23.25 7.30
C LEU A 243 -11.85 23.82 7.21
N THR A 244 -12.02 25.02 7.74
CA THR A 244 -13.27 25.78 7.56
C THR A 244 -13.25 26.48 6.20
N VAL A 245 -14.19 26.14 5.31
CA VAL A 245 -14.37 26.82 4.02
C VAL A 245 -14.63 28.31 4.23
N ASN A 246 -13.86 29.15 3.54
CA ASN A 246 -13.88 30.61 3.65
C ASN A 246 -13.45 31.16 5.02
N ALA A 247 -12.63 30.42 5.77
CA ALA A 247 -11.96 30.96 6.96
C ALA A 247 -11.21 32.26 6.63
N LYS A 248 -11.18 33.20 7.59
CA LYS A 248 -10.51 34.51 7.43
C LYS A 248 -9.00 34.35 7.32
N SER A 249 -8.43 33.55 8.20
CA SER A 249 -7.00 33.22 8.28
C SER A 249 -6.72 31.81 7.78
N ASP A 250 -5.46 31.57 7.46
CA ASP A 250 -4.96 30.25 7.08
C ASP A 250 -4.71 29.43 8.35
N ILE A 251 -4.82 28.10 8.25
CA ILE A 251 -4.29 27.20 9.28
C ILE A 251 -2.78 27.13 9.08
N THR A 252 -2.01 27.34 10.14
CA THR A 252 -0.55 27.18 10.12
C THR A 252 -0.19 25.74 10.49
N ALA A 253 0.71 25.13 9.73
CA ALA A 253 1.18 23.76 9.88
C ALA A 253 2.67 23.67 9.50
N SER A 254 3.29 22.51 9.74
CA SER A 254 4.71 22.32 9.50
C SER A 254 5.00 20.88 9.12
N ILE A 255 5.75 20.70 8.03
CA ILE A 255 6.41 19.43 7.74
C ILE A 255 7.61 19.35 8.71
N GLY A 256 7.40 18.77 9.88
CA GLY A 256 8.37 18.68 10.97
C GLY A 256 9.50 17.69 10.73
N GLN A 257 9.31 16.69 9.86
CA GLN A 257 10.34 15.74 9.46
C GLN A 257 10.28 15.34 7.97
N PRO A 258 11.42 14.99 7.35
CA PRO A 258 11.43 14.55 5.95
C PRO A 258 10.51 13.37 5.68
N GLY A 259 9.68 13.50 4.63
CA GLY A 259 8.72 12.47 4.22
C GLY A 259 7.47 12.38 5.10
N GLU A 260 7.24 13.36 5.97
CA GLU A 260 5.96 13.58 6.62
C GLU A 260 4.90 14.04 5.62
N GLU A 261 3.66 13.64 5.90
CA GLU A 261 2.47 14.02 5.16
C GLU A 261 1.43 14.53 6.15
N ASP A 262 0.98 15.76 5.95
CA ASP A 262 -0.07 16.38 6.74
C ASP A 262 -1.40 16.19 6.03
N LEU A 263 -2.42 15.79 6.79
CA LEU A 263 -3.77 15.58 6.27
C LEU A 263 -4.72 16.66 6.78
N PHE A 264 -5.60 17.11 5.89
CA PHE A 264 -6.68 18.05 6.21
C PHE A 264 -7.98 17.57 5.59
N CYS A 265 -9.12 17.97 6.15
CA CYS A 265 -10.42 17.71 5.51
C CYS A 265 -11.27 18.97 5.43
N PHE A 266 -12.20 19.01 4.47
CA PHE A 266 -13.26 20.01 4.45
C PHE A 266 -14.54 19.46 3.82
N GLU A 267 -15.67 20.04 4.19
CA GLU A 267 -16.96 19.74 3.59
C GLU A 267 -17.28 20.75 2.48
N ALA A 268 -17.46 20.28 1.25
CA ALA A 268 -18.08 21.06 0.19
C ALA A 268 -19.60 20.97 0.34
N LYS A 269 -20.27 22.08 0.64
CA LYS A 269 -21.73 22.09 0.85
C LYS A 269 -22.52 22.20 -0.45
N ASN A 270 -21.99 22.95 -1.41
CA ASN A 270 -22.65 23.26 -2.67
C ASN A 270 -21.77 22.89 -3.85
N ARG A 271 -22.39 22.58 -4.99
CA ARG A 271 -21.68 22.38 -6.26
C ARG A 271 -21.14 23.72 -6.78
N SER A 272 -19.86 23.97 -6.61
CA SER A 272 -19.23 25.29 -6.86
C SER A 272 -17.74 25.11 -7.14
N PHE A 273 -17.04 26.17 -7.53
CA PHE A 273 -15.57 26.15 -7.59
C PHE A 273 -14.99 26.30 -6.19
N TYR A 274 -14.13 25.36 -5.80
CA TYR A 274 -13.33 25.46 -4.59
C TYR A 274 -11.87 25.59 -4.96
N SER A 275 -11.14 26.40 -4.18
CA SER A 275 -9.70 26.54 -4.29
C SER A 275 -9.08 26.19 -2.94
N VAL A 276 -8.29 25.12 -2.93
CA VAL A 276 -7.41 24.75 -1.82
C VAL A 276 -6.04 25.27 -2.20
N SER A 277 -5.36 25.96 -1.27
CA SER A 277 -4.04 26.53 -1.54
C SER A 277 -3.15 26.49 -0.31
N THR A 278 -1.88 26.18 -0.52
CA THR A 278 -0.82 26.39 0.46
C THR A 278 -0.20 27.79 0.32
N ARG A 279 0.47 28.28 1.36
CA ARG A 279 1.21 29.54 1.39
C ARG A 279 2.47 29.41 2.23
N GLY A 280 3.51 30.17 1.88
CA GLY A 280 4.75 30.21 2.63
C GLY A 280 5.96 30.09 1.72
N LYS A 281 7.09 29.74 2.31
CA LYS A 281 8.37 29.53 1.61
C LYS A 281 8.68 28.04 1.37
N THR A 282 7.91 27.15 1.98
CA THR A 282 8.11 25.69 1.88
C THR A 282 7.56 25.20 0.55
N ASP A 283 8.34 24.36 -0.12
CA ASP A 283 8.02 23.80 -1.44
C ASP A 283 7.23 22.51 -1.27
N LEU A 284 5.94 22.57 -1.60
CA LEU A 284 4.94 21.57 -1.20
C LEU A 284 4.21 21.03 -2.42
N ILE A 285 3.90 19.74 -2.37
CA ILE A 285 2.93 19.11 -3.26
C ILE A 285 1.66 18.78 -2.48
N MET A 286 0.52 19.00 -3.13
CA MET A 286 -0.80 18.83 -2.55
C MET A 286 -1.64 17.90 -3.42
N ARG A 287 -2.39 17.00 -2.78
CA ARG A 287 -3.38 16.14 -3.42
C ARG A 287 -4.73 16.37 -2.80
N LEU A 288 -5.76 16.40 -3.64
CA LEU A 288 -7.16 16.49 -3.23
C LEU A 288 -7.86 15.17 -3.54
N TYR A 289 -8.54 14.59 -2.56
CA TYR A 289 -9.34 13.38 -2.69
C TYR A 289 -10.80 13.65 -2.33
N GLY A 290 -11.72 12.90 -2.94
CA GLY A 290 -13.15 12.96 -2.62
C GLY A 290 -14.06 13.06 -3.86
N PRO A 291 -15.33 13.45 -3.68
CA PRO A 291 -16.04 13.53 -2.40
C PRO A 291 -16.22 12.16 -1.73
N ASN A 292 -16.26 12.11 -0.40
CA ASN A 292 -16.55 10.95 0.47
C ASN A 292 -15.70 9.70 0.23
N ASP A 293 -14.56 9.88 -0.44
CA ASP A 293 -13.65 8.81 -0.84
C ASP A 293 -12.23 9.36 -0.73
N ARG A 294 -11.47 8.86 0.25
CA ARG A 294 -10.14 9.35 0.59
C ARG A 294 -9.04 8.84 -0.34
N THR A 295 -9.38 7.99 -1.30
CA THR A 295 -8.45 7.37 -2.24
C THR A 295 -8.73 7.81 -3.68
N ARG A 296 -9.95 8.29 -3.97
CA ARG A 296 -10.29 8.92 -5.24
C ARG A 296 -9.61 10.27 -5.40
N LEU A 297 -8.49 10.29 -6.12
CA LEU A 297 -7.79 11.52 -6.49
C LEU A 297 -8.67 12.39 -7.40
N VAL A 298 -8.94 13.61 -6.95
CA VAL A 298 -9.61 14.67 -7.71
C VAL A 298 -8.59 15.45 -8.52
N ASP A 299 -7.45 15.79 -7.90
CA ASP A 299 -6.40 16.59 -8.52
C ASP A 299 -5.10 16.54 -7.68
N GLU A 300 -3.97 16.83 -8.32
CA GLU A 300 -2.65 17.00 -7.69
C GLU A 300 -2.01 18.28 -8.25
N ASP A 301 -1.33 19.04 -7.40
CA ASP A 301 -0.65 20.27 -7.79
C ASP A 301 0.55 20.55 -6.86
N ASP A 302 1.63 21.14 -7.39
CA ASP A 302 2.84 21.50 -6.64
C ASP A 302 3.22 23.00 -6.76
N ASP A 303 2.96 23.68 -7.88
CA ASP A 303 3.47 25.04 -8.10
C ASP A 303 2.47 26.08 -8.63
N SER A 304 1.19 25.73 -8.83
CA SER A 304 0.26 26.66 -9.51
C SER A 304 -0.29 27.80 -8.62
N GLY A 305 0.19 27.91 -7.38
CA GLY A 305 -0.11 29.00 -6.44
C GLY A 305 0.89 30.17 -6.54
N GLN A 306 1.14 30.86 -5.42
CA GLN A 306 2.09 31.96 -5.38
C GLN A 306 3.50 31.43 -5.07
N ALA A 307 4.47 31.62 -5.97
CA ALA A 307 5.80 31.02 -5.90
C ALA A 307 5.72 29.48 -5.92
N PHE A 308 6.34 28.76 -4.99
CA PHE A 308 6.41 27.29 -4.93
C PHE A 308 5.24 26.63 -4.17
N ASN A 309 4.08 27.29 -4.12
CA ASN A 309 2.96 26.82 -3.31
C ASN A 309 1.93 26.13 -4.20
N ALA A 310 1.49 24.94 -3.81
CA ALA A 310 0.41 24.23 -4.48
C ALA A 310 -0.95 24.96 -4.37
N ARG A 311 -1.72 24.95 -5.46
CA ARG A 311 -3.11 25.42 -5.52
C ARG A 311 -3.98 24.55 -6.42
N ILE A 312 -4.91 23.81 -5.83
CA ILE A 312 -5.92 23.06 -6.57
C ILE A 312 -7.19 23.90 -6.68
N THR A 313 -7.62 24.21 -7.91
CA THR A 313 -8.92 24.85 -8.17
C THR A 313 -9.79 23.97 -9.05
N ARG A 314 -10.89 23.46 -8.50
CA ARG A 314 -11.78 22.50 -9.17
C ARG A 314 -13.24 22.78 -8.84
N LYS A 315 -14.13 22.41 -9.77
CA LYS A 315 -15.58 22.40 -9.52
C LYS A 315 -15.92 21.13 -8.74
N LEU A 316 -16.24 21.29 -7.46
CA LEU A 316 -16.51 20.18 -6.55
C LEU A 316 -18.01 19.95 -6.40
N TYR A 317 -18.41 18.69 -6.17
CA TYR A 317 -19.77 18.31 -5.77
C TYR A 317 -19.89 18.26 -4.24
N PRO A 318 -21.11 18.32 -3.68
CA PRO A 318 -21.30 18.20 -2.24
C PRO A 318 -20.68 16.90 -1.66
N GLY A 319 -20.02 17.01 -0.51
CA GLY A 319 -19.38 15.89 0.20
C GLY A 319 -18.10 16.29 0.93
N GLU A 320 -17.52 15.32 1.63
CA GLU A 320 -16.25 15.46 2.35
C GLU A 320 -15.06 15.27 1.41
N TYR A 321 -14.04 16.12 1.52
CA TYR A 321 -12.80 16.02 0.77
C TYR A 321 -11.61 15.94 1.72
N LEU A 322 -10.62 15.13 1.35
CA LEU A 322 -9.34 15.00 2.05
C LEU A 322 -8.26 15.72 1.24
N VAL A 323 -7.40 16.46 1.92
CA VAL A 323 -6.22 17.12 1.35
C VAL A 323 -5.00 16.50 1.99
N GLN A 324 -4.09 15.98 1.17
CA GLN A 324 -2.76 15.55 1.61
C GLN A 324 -1.74 16.61 1.19
N VAL A 325 -0.88 17.03 2.11
CA VAL A 325 0.21 17.96 1.85
C VAL A 325 1.51 17.33 2.28
N ARG A 326 2.55 17.43 1.44
CA ARG A 326 3.90 17.00 1.79
C ARG A 326 4.93 17.88 1.11
N HIS A 327 6.17 17.84 1.59
CA HIS A 327 7.27 18.51 0.90
C HIS A 327 7.59 17.81 -0.44
N VAL A 328 7.95 18.61 -1.46
CA VAL A 328 8.40 18.08 -2.77
C VAL A 328 9.60 17.13 -2.66
N ASN A 329 10.51 17.37 -1.70
CA ASN A 329 11.69 16.55 -1.43
C ASN A 329 11.45 15.66 -0.19
N PRO A 330 11.07 14.38 -0.37
CA PRO A 330 10.74 13.50 0.75
C PRO A 330 11.96 13.03 1.55
N LYS A 331 13.20 13.31 1.10
CA LYS A 331 14.42 12.82 1.78
C LYS A 331 14.98 13.82 2.78
N SER A 332 14.77 15.11 2.57
CA SER A 332 15.35 16.16 3.40
C SER A 332 14.47 17.38 3.61
N GLY A 333 13.34 17.49 2.92
CA GLY A 333 12.48 18.67 2.96
C GLY A 333 11.68 18.75 4.25
N THR A 334 11.68 19.92 4.88
CA THR A 334 10.91 20.29 6.08
C THR A 334 10.56 21.77 6.00
N GLY A 335 9.51 22.22 6.70
CA GLY A 335 9.23 23.65 6.82
C GLY A 335 7.79 24.00 7.15
N GLU A 336 7.62 25.21 7.66
CA GLU A 336 6.33 25.82 8.01
C GLU A 336 5.55 26.26 6.76
N TYR A 337 4.23 26.15 6.81
CA TYR A 337 3.35 26.63 5.76
C TYR A 337 1.96 26.98 6.31
N GLY A 338 1.19 27.73 5.51
CA GLY A 338 -0.22 28.00 5.73
C GLY A 338 -1.06 27.23 4.72
N ILE A 339 -2.25 26.77 5.10
CA ILE A 339 -3.24 26.17 4.20
C ILE A 339 -4.62 26.77 4.42
N ARG A 340 -5.38 26.90 3.33
CA ARG A 340 -6.79 27.33 3.39
C ARG A 340 -7.60 26.72 2.25
N VAL A 341 -8.92 26.78 2.41
CA VAL A 341 -9.91 26.47 1.37
C VAL A 341 -10.91 27.62 1.21
N LYS A 342 -11.16 28.01 -0.04
CA LYS A 342 -12.16 29.01 -0.44
C LYS A 342 -13.16 28.42 -1.41
N SER A 343 -14.41 28.87 -1.36
CA SER A 343 -15.43 28.58 -2.37
C SER A 343 -15.81 29.85 -3.14
N TYR A 344 -16.08 29.72 -4.43
CA TYR A 344 -16.52 30.82 -5.30
C TYR A 344 -17.88 30.46 -5.87
N GLY A 345 -18.92 30.97 -5.20
CA GLY A 345 -20.33 30.80 -5.57
C GLY A 345 -20.78 31.90 -6.52
#